data_AF-A0A402CSL7-F1
#
_entry.id   AF-A0A402CSL7-F1
#
_cell.length_a   1.000
_cell.length_b   1.000
_cell.length_c   1.000
_cell.angle_alpha   90.00
_cell.angle_beta   90.00
_cell.angle_gamma   90.00
#
_symmetry.space_group_name_H-M   'P 1'
#
loop_
_entity.id
_entity.type
_entity.pdbx_description
1 polymer ?
#
loop_
_entity_poly.entity_id
_entity_poly.type
_entity_poly.pdbx_seq_one_letter_code
_entity_poly.pdbx_strand_id
1 'polypeptide(L)'
;MGIMQYTQDNDEKVPAGQYCARGAQSVFCDESPGSIRTWVDAVQPYTKNLDITHCPDNPKNPYGLDYPPNAQYITPFVLPSYGYNQTYLNPAPADCTGLAEDDAPWGFPISIAAIEAPAATVLFADVKIIGDDVGNYYASYPVDAPASGGPSTNVCAYSNGGWGAGTYADDTTIPGNSADGTGDFSIRHTQGGNVAFCDGHSKWYTPGRLAVGTNWGPKVPNSSVVVTDLSQYLWSLKKSGSDY
;
A
#
# COMPACT_ATOMS: atom_id res chain seq x y z
N MET A 1 7.35 -8.03 12.32
CA MET A 1 7.05 -9.15 13.25
C MET A 1 5.59 -9.22 13.70
N GLY A 2 4.86 -8.10 13.86
CA GLY A 2 3.42 -8.14 14.23
C GLY A 2 2.55 -8.91 13.22
N ILE A 3 2.75 -8.69 11.91
CA ILE A 3 2.03 -9.45 10.87
C ILE A 3 2.25 -10.96 10.98
N MET A 4 3.48 -11.42 11.22
CA MET A 4 3.75 -12.86 11.24
C MET A 4 3.01 -13.58 12.38
N GLN A 5 2.85 -12.91 13.52
CA GLN A 5 2.03 -13.42 14.63
C GLN A 5 0.54 -13.41 14.27
N TYR A 6 0.04 -12.29 13.70
CA TYR A 6 -1.33 -12.21 13.21
C TYR A 6 -1.66 -13.34 12.23
N THR A 7 -0.76 -13.59 11.27
CA THR A 7 -0.95 -14.61 10.24
C THR A 7 -0.99 -16.01 10.81
N GLN A 8 -0.18 -16.32 11.83
CA GLN A 8 -0.22 -17.61 12.52
C GLN A 8 -1.55 -17.83 13.27
N ASP A 9 -2.10 -16.78 13.86
CA ASP A 9 -3.36 -16.84 14.60
C ASP A 9 -4.60 -16.84 13.68
N ASN A 10 -4.44 -16.40 12.42
CA ASN A 10 -5.54 -16.20 11.48
C ASN A 10 -5.49 -17.17 10.29
N ASP A 11 -5.32 -18.47 10.58
CA ASP A 11 -5.31 -19.56 9.60
C ASP A 11 -4.37 -19.32 8.41
N GLU A 12 -3.17 -18.83 8.69
CA GLU A 12 -2.13 -18.56 7.70
C GLU A 12 -2.52 -17.48 6.66
N LYS A 13 -3.51 -16.63 6.97
CA LYS A 13 -3.89 -15.49 6.12
C LYS A 13 -3.20 -14.20 6.55
N VAL A 14 -2.78 -13.43 5.56
CA VAL A 14 -2.29 -12.05 5.80
C VAL A 14 -3.46 -11.15 6.26
N PRO A 15 -3.22 -10.00 6.90
CA PRO A 15 -4.30 -9.07 7.23
C PRO A 15 -4.93 -8.49 5.96
N ALA A 16 -6.17 -8.03 6.05
CA ALA A 16 -6.72 -7.19 5.02
C ALA A 16 -6.08 -5.80 5.09
N GLY A 17 -5.82 -5.20 3.92
CA GLY A 17 -5.38 -3.81 3.86
C GLY A 17 -6.41 -2.86 4.49
N GLN A 18 -7.71 -3.14 4.28
CA GLN A 18 -8.84 -2.46 4.89
C GLN A 18 -9.96 -3.45 5.26
N TYR A 19 -10.59 -3.22 6.42
CA TYR A 19 -11.83 -3.84 6.86
C TYR A 19 -12.89 -2.75 7.03
N CYS A 20 -14.12 -3.06 6.65
CA CYS A 20 -15.25 -2.17 6.88
C CYS A 20 -16.15 -2.69 7.98
N ALA A 21 -16.86 -1.78 8.65
CA ALA A 21 -18.00 -2.15 9.47
C ALA A 21 -19.09 -2.81 8.60
N ARG A 22 -19.76 -3.82 9.17
CA ARG A 22 -20.78 -4.60 8.46
C ARG A 22 -21.91 -3.70 7.95
N GLY A 23 -22.20 -3.76 6.65
CA GLY A 23 -23.23 -2.96 5.97
C GLY A 23 -22.73 -1.64 5.38
N ALA A 24 -21.43 -1.35 5.47
CA ALA A 24 -20.82 -0.20 4.82
C ALA A 24 -20.57 -0.46 3.32
N GLN A 25 -21.26 0.28 2.45
CA GLN A 25 -21.24 0.07 1.00
C GLN A 25 -20.31 1.02 0.23
N SER A 26 -19.14 1.37 0.77
CA SER A 26 -18.21 2.29 0.09
C SER A 26 -16.74 1.94 0.32
N VAL A 27 -15.87 2.42 -0.58
CA VAL A 27 -14.41 2.37 -0.43
C VAL A 27 -13.90 3.03 0.86
N PHE A 28 -14.69 3.90 1.47
CA PHE A 28 -14.41 4.58 2.73
C PHE A 28 -15.20 3.99 3.92
N CYS A 29 -15.76 2.79 3.76
CA CYS A 29 -16.47 2.05 4.79
C CYS A 29 -17.62 2.81 5.46
N ASP A 30 -18.43 3.58 4.72
CA ASP A 30 -19.41 4.52 5.30
C ASP A 30 -18.65 5.66 5.98
N GLU A 31 -18.94 6.91 5.63
CA GLU A 31 -18.13 8.09 5.99
C GLU A 31 -18.16 8.40 7.51
N SER A 32 -18.58 7.45 8.35
CA SER A 32 -18.61 7.57 9.81
C SER A 32 -17.21 7.38 10.39
N PRO A 33 -16.75 8.27 11.30
CA PRO A 33 -15.51 8.06 12.03
C PRO A 33 -15.47 6.70 12.74
N GLY A 34 -14.45 5.89 12.44
CA GLY A 34 -14.22 4.58 13.07
C GLY A 34 -14.81 3.37 12.33
N SER A 35 -15.41 3.58 11.17
CA SER A 35 -15.92 2.53 10.28
C SER A 35 -14.84 1.85 9.45
N ILE A 36 -13.72 2.55 9.22
CA ILE A 36 -12.51 2.03 8.57
C ILE A 36 -11.59 1.42 9.64
N ARG A 37 -11.18 0.18 9.42
CA ARG A 37 -10.06 -0.47 10.11
C ARG A 37 -9.03 -0.89 9.08
N THR A 38 -7.75 -0.82 9.40
CA THR A 38 -6.70 -1.19 8.44
C THR A 38 -5.89 -2.37 8.95
N TRP A 39 -4.90 -2.80 8.16
CA TRP A 39 -3.90 -3.77 8.61
C TRP A 39 -3.23 -3.32 9.93
N VAL A 40 -3.11 -2.02 10.18
CA VAL A 40 -2.53 -1.48 11.42
C VAL A 40 -3.40 -1.84 12.62
N ASP A 41 -4.73 -1.71 12.52
CA ASP A 41 -5.66 -2.11 13.57
C ASP A 41 -5.55 -3.62 13.83
N ALA A 42 -5.50 -4.41 12.75
CA ALA A 42 -5.46 -5.87 12.83
C ALA A 42 -4.20 -6.37 13.55
N VAL A 43 -3.04 -5.72 13.35
CA VAL A 43 -1.78 -6.13 13.99
C VAL A 43 -1.53 -5.46 15.34
N GLN A 44 -2.32 -4.44 15.72
CA GLN A 44 -2.16 -3.70 16.97
C GLN A 44 -2.08 -4.62 18.21
N PRO A 45 -2.88 -5.71 18.32
CA PRO A 45 -2.78 -6.61 19.46
C PRO A 45 -1.41 -7.26 19.63
N TYR A 46 -0.62 -7.37 18.56
CA TYR A 46 0.71 -7.99 18.53
C TYR A 46 1.86 -6.98 18.63
N THR A 47 1.66 -5.74 18.18
CA THR A 47 2.68 -4.69 18.26
C THR A 47 2.59 -3.89 19.56
N LYS A 48 1.37 -3.69 20.10
CA LYS A 48 1.03 -2.92 21.32
C LYS A 48 1.55 -1.48 21.36
N ASN A 49 2.18 -1.01 20.29
CA ASN A 49 2.72 0.34 20.16
C ASN A 49 2.47 0.80 18.71
N LEU A 50 1.73 1.90 18.55
CA LEU A 50 1.45 2.49 17.25
C LEU A 50 2.60 3.37 16.74
N ASP A 51 3.50 3.82 17.61
CA ASP A 51 4.68 4.60 17.17
C ASP A 51 5.58 3.80 16.23
N ILE A 52 5.50 2.46 16.25
CA ILE A 52 6.26 1.59 15.35
C ILE A 52 5.80 1.70 13.88
N THR A 53 4.57 2.17 13.63
CA THR A 53 4.09 2.39 12.26
C THR A 53 4.50 3.76 11.71
N HIS A 54 5.17 4.58 12.53
CA HIS A 54 5.65 5.89 12.14
C HIS A 54 7.18 5.89 11.95
N CYS A 55 7.62 6.42 10.82
CA CYS A 55 9.03 6.59 10.53
C CYS A 55 9.54 7.87 11.22
N PRO A 56 10.67 7.83 11.97
CA PRO A 56 11.24 9.02 12.59
C PRO A 56 11.60 10.16 11.63
N ASP A 57 11.90 9.82 10.36
CA ASP A 57 12.24 10.79 9.30
C ASP A 57 10.99 11.28 8.54
N ASN A 58 9.81 10.72 8.82
CA ASN A 58 8.56 11.26 8.29
C ASN A 58 8.16 12.48 9.12
N PRO A 59 7.96 13.67 8.54
CA PRO A 59 7.46 14.81 9.28
C PRO A 59 6.18 14.43 10.02
N LYS A 60 6.15 14.67 11.34
CA LYS A 60 5.10 14.13 12.21
C LYS A 60 3.67 14.57 11.88
N ASN A 61 3.47 15.61 11.09
CA ASN A 61 2.15 16.11 10.77
C ASN A 61 2.21 17.14 9.64
N PRO A 62 2.38 16.73 8.38
CA PRO A 62 2.51 17.68 7.28
C PRO A 62 1.25 18.53 7.03
N TYR A 63 0.09 18.14 7.59
CA TYR A 63 -1.23 18.69 7.21
C TYR A 63 -2.08 19.22 8.37
N GLY A 64 -1.61 19.17 9.61
CA GLY A 64 -2.51 19.36 10.75
C GLY A 64 -3.60 18.27 10.82
N LEU A 65 -3.37 17.10 10.24
CA LEU A 65 -4.32 15.99 10.32
C LEU A 65 -4.31 15.34 11.72
N ASP A 66 -3.36 15.68 12.59
CA ASP A 66 -3.38 15.37 14.04
C ASP A 66 -4.26 16.34 14.90
N TYR A 67 -5.11 17.20 14.31
CA TYR A 67 -5.86 18.17 15.13
C TYR A 67 -7.00 17.55 15.97
N PRO A 68 -6.98 17.71 17.31
CA PRO A 68 -7.98 17.17 18.23
C PRO A 68 -9.39 17.78 18.01
N PRO A 69 -10.47 17.06 18.42
CA PRO A 69 -10.44 16.00 19.42
C PRO A 69 -10.27 14.57 18.87
N ASN A 70 -10.40 14.37 17.55
CA ASN A 70 -10.62 13.02 17.00
C ASN A 70 -9.40 12.45 16.25
N ALA A 71 -8.40 13.29 15.99
CA ALA A 71 -7.26 12.96 15.17
C ALA A 71 -6.19 12.07 15.81
N GLN A 72 -6.20 11.87 17.13
CA GLN A 72 -5.11 11.17 17.80
C GLN A 72 -5.22 9.64 17.74
N TYR A 73 -6.43 9.10 17.57
CA TYR A 73 -6.61 7.66 17.54
C TYR A 73 -6.60 7.10 16.13
N ILE A 74 -7.32 7.70 15.18
CA ILE A 74 -7.50 7.11 13.84
C ILE A 74 -6.26 7.31 12.96
N THR A 75 -5.56 8.44 13.08
CA THR A 75 -4.44 8.80 12.20
C THR A 75 -3.35 7.74 12.09
N PRO A 76 -2.85 7.13 13.19
CA PRO A 76 -1.83 6.07 13.08
C PRO A 76 -2.31 4.82 12.32
N PHE A 77 -3.63 4.59 12.25
CA PHE A 77 -4.21 3.45 11.55
C PHE A 77 -4.36 3.70 10.04
N VAL A 78 -4.70 4.93 9.64
CA VAL A 78 -4.96 5.25 8.22
C VAL A 78 -3.80 5.98 7.53
N LEU A 79 -2.91 6.61 8.31
CA LEU A 79 -1.74 7.34 7.83
C LEU A 79 -0.42 6.83 8.44
N PRO A 80 -0.12 5.51 8.38
CA PRO A 80 1.18 5.00 8.76
C PRO A 80 2.26 5.46 7.77
N SER A 81 3.53 5.40 8.18
CA SER A 81 4.68 5.65 7.29
C SER A 81 5.07 4.43 6.44
N TYR A 82 4.42 3.30 6.66
CA TYR A 82 4.61 2.07 5.90
C TYR A 82 3.29 1.68 5.26
N GLY A 83 3.29 1.48 3.95
CA GLY A 83 2.14 1.01 3.20
C GLY A 83 2.20 -0.49 3.01
N TYR A 84 1.04 -1.13 2.96
CA TYR A 84 0.86 -2.56 2.74
C TYR A 84 0.63 -2.87 1.26
N ASN A 85 1.23 -3.95 0.74
CA ASN A 85 1.05 -4.41 -0.65
C ASN A 85 -0.36 -5.00 -0.87
N GLN A 86 -1.37 -4.16 -0.69
CA GLN A 86 -2.78 -4.50 -0.75
C GLN A 86 -3.13 -5.05 -2.14
N THR A 87 -2.60 -4.40 -3.18
CA THR A 87 -2.69 -4.79 -4.58
C THR A 87 -2.62 -6.31 -4.81
N TYR A 88 -1.59 -6.99 -4.27
CA TYR A 88 -1.41 -8.43 -4.46
C TYR A 88 -1.83 -9.28 -3.26
N LEU A 89 -1.75 -8.74 -2.04
CA LEU A 89 -2.07 -9.50 -0.82
C LEU A 89 -3.56 -9.52 -0.50
N ASN A 90 -4.31 -8.59 -1.10
CA ASN A 90 -5.76 -8.46 -1.08
C ASN A 90 -6.24 -8.14 -2.50
N PRO A 91 -6.23 -9.10 -3.43
CA PRO A 91 -6.71 -8.83 -4.78
C PRO A 91 -8.22 -8.61 -4.76
N ALA A 92 -8.67 -7.48 -5.32
CA ALA A 92 -10.09 -7.17 -5.46
C ALA A 92 -10.76 -8.15 -6.45
N PRO A 93 -12.01 -8.59 -6.19
CA PRO A 93 -12.75 -9.42 -7.12
C PRO A 93 -13.23 -8.57 -8.32
N ALA A 94 -12.45 -8.60 -9.42
CA ALA A 94 -12.70 -7.95 -10.73
C ALA A 94 -12.51 -6.42 -10.79
N ASP A 95 -12.00 -5.97 -11.96
CA ASP A 95 -11.86 -4.65 -12.64
C ASP A 95 -12.13 -3.32 -11.91
N CYS A 96 -12.14 -3.31 -10.58
CA CYS A 96 -12.44 -2.19 -9.72
C CYS A 96 -13.85 -1.61 -9.90
N THR A 97 -14.72 -2.28 -10.68
CA THR A 97 -16.10 -1.84 -10.95
C THR A 97 -17.14 -2.51 -10.06
N GLY A 98 -16.74 -3.53 -9.30
CA GLY A 98 -17.57 -4.20 -8.30
C GLY A 98 -16.80 -4.39 -7.00
N LEU A 99 -16.78 -3.36 -6.15
CA LEU A 99 -16.32 -3.52 -4.76
C LEU A 99 -17.13 -4.67 -4.16
N ALA A 100 -16.44 -5.66 -3.57
CA ALA A 100 -17.10 -6.82 -2.98
C ALA A 100 -18.22 -6.35 -2.02
N GLU A 101 -19.42 -6.91 -2.17
CA GLU A 101 -20.49 -6.71 -1.19
C GLU A 101 -20.01 -7.18 0.18
N ASP A 102 -20.14 -6.27 1.16
CA ASP A 102 -19.87 -6.42 2.60
C ASP A 102 -18.45 -6.90 3.00
N ASP A 103 -17.82 -6.10 3.89
CA ASP A 103 -16.64 -6.40 4.72
C ASP A 103 -15.23 -6.35 4.07
N ALA A 104 -15.05 -6.36 2.74
CA ALA A 104 -13.71 -6.29 2.11
C ALA A 104 -13.71 -5.55 0.75
N PRO A 105 -13.90 -4.22 0.70
CA PRO A 105 -14.08 -3.47 -0.55
C PRO A 105 -12.89 -3.58 -1.51
N TRP A 106 -11.71 -3.87 -0.98
CA TRP A 106 -10.47 -3.99 -1.75
C TRP A 106 -9.98 -5.41 -1.94
N GLY A 107 -10.79 -6.44 -1.61
CA GLY A 107 -10.43 -7.83 -1.83
C GLY A 107 -10.05 -8.62 -0.57
N PHE A 108 -10.08 -9.94 -0.71
CA PHE A 108 -9.91 -10.86 0.40
C PHE A 108 -8.42 -11.18 0.65
N PRO A 109 -8.00 -11.29 1.93
CA PRO A 109 -6.61 -11.61 2.21
C PRO A 109 -6.22 -13.00 1.71
N ILE A 110 -5.05 -13.10 1.09
CA ILE A 110 -4.50 -14.36 0.60
C ILE A 110 -3.88 -15.19 1.75
N SER A 111 -3.81 -16.51 1.55
CA SER A 111 -3.00 -17.37 2.42
C SER A 111 -1.52 -17.22 2.07
N ILE A 112 -0.63 -17.24 3.05
CA ILE A 112 0.82 -17.25 2.79
C ILE A 112 1.27 -18.42 1.92
N ALA A 113 0.50 -19.53 1.89
CA ALA A 113 0.75 -20.66 1.00
C ALA A 113 0.57 -20.30 -0.49
N ALA A 114 -0.14 -19.22 -0.82
CA ALA A 114 -0.31 -18.73 -2.19
C ALA A 114 0.90 -17.93 -2.70
N ILE A 115 1.84 -17.56 -1.82
CA ILE A 115 3.00 -16.74 -2.14
C ILE A 115 4.15 -17.66 -2.62
N GLU A 116 4.49 -17.64 -3.91
CA GLU A 116 5.50 -18.55 -4.48
C GLU A 116 6.91 -18.29 -3.96
N ALA A 117 7.24 -17.02 -3.66
CA ALA A 117 8.54 -16.62 -3.17
C ALA A 117 8.43 -15.56 -2.08
N PRO A 118 8.11 -15.93 -0.82
CA PRO A 118 7.89 -14.97 0.27
C PRO A 118 9.08 -14.02 0.53
N ALA A 119 10.31 -14.50 0.33
CA ALA A 119 11.54 -13.69 0.44
C ALA A 119 11.76 -12.74 -0.75
N ALA A 120 10.95 -12.81 -1.78
CA ALA A 120 10.99 -11.96 -2.97
C ALA A 120 9.61 -11.36 -3.30
N THR A 121 8.71 -11.31 -2.30
CA THR A 121 7.40 -10.65 -2.39
C THR A 121 7.32 -9.55 -1.34
N VAL A 122 7.06 -8.33 -1.78
CA VAL A 122 6.91 -7.15 -0.92
C VAL A 122 5.68 -7.31 -0.03
N LEU A 123 5.87 -7.10 1.27
CA LEU A 123 4.81 -7.02 2.26
C LEU A 123 4.48 -5.57 2.59
N PHE A 124 5.51 -4.79 2.91
CA PHE A 124 5.41 -3.36 3.20
C PHE A 124 6.52 -2.58 2.53
N ALA A 125 6.27 -1.30 2.29
CA ALA A 125 7.30 -0.35 1.90
C ALA A 125 7.05 1.01 2.57
N ASP A 126 8.10 1.82 2.71
CA ASP A 126 7.94 3.22 3.10
C ASP A 126 7.01 3.96 2.13
N VAL A 127 6.10 4.75 2.68
CA VAL A 127 5.12 5.49 1.88
C VAL A 127 5.07 6.98 2.22
N LYS A 128 4.46 7.72 1.31
CA LYS A 128 4.08 9.12 1.46
C LYS A 128 2.58 9.27 1.27
N ILE A 129 2.04 10.34 1.83
CA ILE A 129 0.65 10.73 1.59
C ILE A 129 0.54 11.21 0.15
N ILE A 130 -0.47 10.76 -0.58
CA ILE A 130 -0.73 11.22 -1.95
C ILE A 130 -2.00 12.08 -1.97
N GLY A 131 -2.18 12.88 -3.02
CA GLY A 131 -3.32 13.77 -3.13
C GLY A 131 -3.45 14.41 -4.50
N ASP A 132 -4.51 15.18 -4.70
CA ASP A 132 -4.80 15.82 -5.97
C ASP A 132 -4.56 17.34 -5.94
N ASP A 133 -4.60 17.94 -7.13
CA ASP A 133 -4.39 19.37 -7.35
C ASP A 133 -5.49 20.27 -6.77
N VAL A 134 -6.53 19.68 -6.17
CA VAL A 134 -7.64 20.36 -5.50
C VAL A 134 -7.53 20.25 -3.97
N GLY A 135 -6.50 19.57 -3.45
CA GLY A 135 -6.17 19.47 -2.03
C GLY A 135 -6.85 18.31 -1.30
N ASN A 136 -7.31 17.28 -2.02
CA ASN A 136 -7.73 16.02 -1.39
C ASN A 136 -6.50 15.19 -1.00
N TYR A 137 -6.60 14.47 0.12
CA TYR A 137 -5.55 13.57 0.59
C TYR A 137 -6.07 12.15 0.68
N TYR A 138 -5.19 11.20 0.39
CA TYR A 138 -5.49 9.77 0.42
C TYR A 138 -4.76 9.10 1.59
N ALA A 139 -5.34 8.01 2.07
CA ALA A 139 -4.75 7.20 3.12
C ALA A 139 -3.42 6.58 2.67
N SER A 140 -2.48 6.40 3.60
CA SER A 140 -1.15 5.83 3.33
C SER A 140 -0.97 4.44 3.94
N TYR A 141 -2.04 3.77 4.35
CA TYR A 141 -1.96 2.37 4.77
C TYR A 141 -1.73 1.38 3.61
N PRO A 142 -2.06 1.65 2.32
CA PRO A 142 -1.61 0.81 1.21
C PRO A 142 -0.29 1.34 0.61
N VAL A 143 0.36 0.49 -0.18
CA VAL A 143 1.39 0.88 -1.14
C VAL A 143 1.04 0.27 -2.51
N ASP A 144 1.04 1.09 -3.55
CA ASP A 144 0.78 0.67 -4.92
C ASP A 144 2.04 0.05 -5.53
N ALA A 145 1.85 -1.08 -6.21
CA ALA A 145 2.92 -1.74 -6.94
C ALA A 145 3.22 -1.03 -8.28
N PRO A 146 4.46 -1.10 -8.79
CA PRO A 146 4.76 -0.68 -10.16
C PRO A 146 3.84 -1.37 -11.16
N ALA A 147 3.40 -0.66 -12.20
CA ALA A 147 2.43 -1.16 -13.19
C ALA A 147 0.99 -1.37 -12.67
N SER A 148 0.66 -1.04 -11.40
CA SER A 148 -0.71 -1.17 -10.89
C SER A 148 -1.76 -0.36 -11.66
N GLY A 149 -1.38 0.79 -12.23
CA GLY A 149 -2.22 1.62 -13.12
C GLY A 149 -1.98 1.40 -14.61
N GLY A 150 -1.15 0.42 -14.97
CA GLY A 150 -0.77 0.11 -16.34
C GLY A 150 -1.84 -0.63 -17.15
N PRO A 151 -1.68 -0.78 -18.48
CA PRO A 151 -2.67 -1.40 -19.36
C PRO A 151 -2.74 -2.93 -19.21
N SER A 152 -1.75 -3.54 -18.56
CA SER A 152 -1.66 -4.99 -18.34
C SER A 152 -2.05 -5.40 -16.92
N THR A 153 -2.55 -4.45 -16.12
CA THR A 153 -2.90 -4.65 -14.71
C THR A 153 -4.29 -5.26 -14.59
N ASN A 154 -4.47 -6.26 -13.72
CA ASN A 154 -5.80 -6.68 -13.26
C ASN A 154 -5.99 -6.36 -11.77
N VAL A 155 -5.13 -5.52 -11.19
CA VAL A 155 -5.23 -5.08 -9.80
C VAL A 155 -5.85 -3.72 -9.67
N CYS A 156 -6.52 -3.53 -8.54
CA CYS A 156 -7.10 -2.27 -8.16
C CYS A 156 -6.12 -1.42 -7.37
N ALA A 157 -5.70 -0.33 -8.00
CA ALA A 157 -5.02 0.76 -7.32
C ALA A 157 -6.04 1.60 -6.55
N TYR A 158 -5.65 2.10 -5.37
CA TYR A 158 -6.49 2.92 -4.51
C TYR A 158 -6.85 4.28 -5.15
N SER A 159 -6.03 4.74 -6.10
CA SER A 159 -6.19 6.01 -6.83
C SER A 159 -5.26 6.05 -8.07
N ASN A 160 -5.07 7.23 -8.69
CA ASN A 160 -3.98 7.46 -9.65
C ASN A 160 -2.60 7.61 -8.94
N GLY A 161 -2.38 6.86 -7.86
CA GLY A 161 -1.20 6.91 -6.98
C GLY A 161 -0.06 5.99 -7.39
N GLY A 162 -0.24 5.14 -8.41
CA GLY A 162 0.74 4.14 -8.83
C GLY A 162 2.03 4.75 -9.40
N TRP A 163 2.94 3.91 -9.87
CA TRP A 163 4.27 4.33 -10.33
C TRP A 163 4.25 4.94 -11.75
N GLY A 164 5.10 5.93 -11.99
CA GLY A 164 5.22 6.65 -13.26
C GLY A 164 4.88 8.13 -13.13
N ALA A 165 4.95 8.87 -14.23
CA ALA A 165 4.65 10.29 -14.27
C ALA A 165 3.15 10.57 -14.37
N GLY A 166 2.72 11.70 -13.81
CA GLY A 166 1.35 12.22 -13.90
C GLY A 166 0.41 11.62 -12.86
N THR A 167 0.95 11.30 -11.69
CA THR A 167 0.26 10.60 -10.61
C THR A 167 -0.13 11.56 -9.50
N TYR A 168 -1.07 11.16 -8.64
CA TYR A 168 -1.41 11.88 -7.41
C TYR A 168 -0.24 11.90 -6.41
N ALA A 169 0.76 11.04 -6.59
CA ALA A 169 1.97 11.07 -5.80
C ALA A 169 2.98 12.13 -6.25
N ASP A 170 2.85 12.65 -7.47
CA ASP A 170 3.70 13.72 -8.01
C ASP A 170 3.27 15.12 -7.55
N ASP A 171 2.16 15.23 -6.81
CA ASP A 171 1.69 16.52 -6.30
C ASP A 171 2.68 17.08 -5.27
N THR A 172 3.46 18.07 -5.70
CA THR A 172 4.46 18.77 -4.88
C THR A 172 3.88 19.79 -3.91
N THR A 173 2.56 20.04 -3.94
CA THR A 173 1.90 20.90 -2.94
C THR A 173 1.78 20.20 -1.58
N ILE A 174 1.92 18.87 -1.57
CA ILE A 174 1.84 17.96 -0.43
C ILE A 174 3.23 17.86 0.22
N PRO A 175 3.48 18.40 1.43
CA PRO A 175 4.79 18.32 2.07
C PRO A 175 5.32 16.89 2.20
N GLY A 176 6.54 16.69 1.73
CA GLY A 176 7.20 15.38 1.70
C GLY A 176 6.99 14.60 0.40
N ASN A 177 6.15 15.10 -0.52
CA ASN A 177 6.06 14.55 -1.87
C ASN A 177 7.10 15.14 -2.82
N SER A 178 7.47 14.31 -3.78
CA SER A 178 8.32 14.66 -4.90
C SER A 178 7.73 14.03 -6.15
N ALA A 179 7.82 14.75 -7.27
CA ALA A 179 7.54 14.22 -8.61
C ALA A 179 8.67 13.28 -9.06
N ASP A 180 8.86 12.20 -8.31
CA ASP A 180 9.88 11.17 -8.48
C ASP A 180 9.35 9.97 -9.28
N GLY A 181 8.06 9.95 -9.61
CA GLY A 181 7.39 8.88 -10.33
C GLY A 181 7.39 7.54 -9.60
N THR A 182 7.57 7.52 -8.28
CA THR A 182 7.57 6.27 -7.48
C THR A 182 6.21 5.94 -6.90
N GLY A 183 5.15 6.64 -7.33
CA GLY A 183 3.85 6.52 -6.71
C GLY A 183 3.90 6.88 -5.23
N ASP A 184 3.05 6.25 -4.43
CA ASP A 184 3.01 6.38 -2.98
C ASP A 184 4.26 5.83 -2.25
N PHE A 185 5.17 5.11 -2.92
CA PHE A 185 6.45 4.74 -2.33
C PHE A 185 7.28 6.00 -2.01
N SER A 186 7.79 6.07 -0.79
CA SER A 186 8.57 7.19 -0.31
C SER A 186 10.07 6.93 -0.40
N ILE A 187 10.78 7.83 -1.08
CA ILE A 187 12.25 7.80 -1.21
C ILE A 187 13.00 8.60 -0.13
N ARG A 188 12.33 8.86 1.02
CA ARG A 188 12.82 9.75 2.09
C ARG A 188 14.15 9.33 2.72
N HIS A 189 14.54 8.05 2.60
CA HIS A 189 15.78 7.54 3.17
C HIS A 189 16.88 7.48 2.11
N THR A 190 17.60 8.58 1.89
CA THR A 190 18.75 8.63 0.97
C THR A 190 18.39 8.20 -0.46
N GLN A 191 17.26 8.69 -0.99
CA GLN A 191 16.73 8.34 -2.33
C GLN A 191 16.25 6.89 -2.46
N GLY A 192 15.84 6.30 -1.34
CA GLY A 192 15.20 5.00 -1.26
C GLY A 192 14.35 4.87 0.00
N GLY A 193 13.90 3.65 0.27
CA GLY A 193 13.02 3.33 1.38
C GLY A 193 13.25 1.93 1.90
N ASN A 194 12.82 1.71 3.14
CA ASN A 194 12.73 0.41 3.77
C ASN A 194 11.60 -0.39 3.13
N VAL A 195 11.89 -1.65 2.85
CA VAL A 195 10.96 -2.61 2.27
C VAL A 195 11.02 -3.86 3.12
N ALA A 196 9.86 -4.33 3.58
CA ALA A 196 9.71 -5.60 4.27
C ALA A 196 9.11 -6.64 3.31
N PHE A 197 9.55 -7.88 3.44
CA PHE A 197 9.13 -9.00 2.61
C PHE A 197 8.21 -9.95 3.38
N CYS A 198 7.46 -10.78 2.67
CA CYS A 198 6.46 -11.69 3.26
C CYS A 198 7.06 -12.77 4.17
N ASP A 199 8.37 -13.05 4.09
CA ASP A 199 9.06 -13.93 5.05
C ASP A 199 9.49 -13.20 6.36
N GLY A 200 9.27 -11.89 6.43
CA GLY A 200 9.55 -11.05 7.59
C GLY A 200 10.91 -10.34 7.60
N HIS A 201 11.78 -10.53 6.60
CA HIS A 201 13.01 -9.74 6.52
C HIS A 201 12.76 -8.34 5.95
N SER A 202 13.71 -7.43 6.16
CA SER A 202 13.64 -6.06 5.65
C SER A 202 14.96 -5.63 5.04
N LYS A 203 14.90 -4.78 4.02
CA LYS A 203 16.04 -4.25 3.26
C LYS A 203 15.73 -2.83 2.78
N TRP A 204 16.78 -2.06 2.54
CA TRP A 204 16.68 -0.77 1.88
C TRP A 204 16.73 -0.95 0.35
N TYR A 205 15.83 -0.30 -0.38
CA TYR A 205 15.73 -0.35 -1.83
C TYR A 205 15.66 1.04 -2.45
N THR A 206 16.33 1.22 -3.58
CA THR A 206 16.05 2.32 -4.50
C THR A 206 14.81 2.01 -5.33
N PRO A 207 14.13 3.02 -5.90
CA PRO A 207 12.99 2.80 -6.79
C PRO A 207 13.30 1.86 -7.95
N GLY A 208 14.44 2.04 -8.62
CA GLY A 208 14.83 1.18 -9.75
C GLY A 208 15.06 -0.28 -9.36
N ARG A 209 15.48 -0.56 -8.11
CA ARG A 209 15.57 -1.93 -7.61
C ARG A 209 14.21 -2.51 -7.27
N LEU A 210 13.28 -1.67 -6.78
CA LEU A 210 11.95 -2.07 -6.36
C LEU A 210 10.98 -2.26 -7.56
N ALA A 211 11.24 -1.58 -8.67
CA ALA A 211 10.50 -1.69 -9.93
C ALA A 211 11.15 -2.65 -10.95
N VAL A 212 12.15 -3.44 -10.55
CA VAL A 212 12.77 -4.44 -11.43
C VAL A 212 11.70 -5.41 -11.95
N GLY A 213 11.85 -5.85 -13.21
CA GLY A 213 10.82 -6.64 -13.88
C GLY A 213 9.70 -5.81 -14.51
N THR A 214 9.82 -4.48 -14.55
CA THR A 214 8.92 -3.58 -15.29
C THR A 214 9.68 -2.68 -16.26
N ASN A 215 8.96 -1.97 -17.14
CA ASN A 215 9.53 -0.90 -17.97
C ASN A 215 9.56 0.47 -17.26
N TRP A 216 9.39 0.51 -15.93
CA TRP A 216 9.27 1.76 -15.19
C TRP A 216 10.47 2.69 -15.40
N GLY A 217 10.15 3.97 -15.48
CA GLY A 217 11.08 5.07 -15.25
C GLY A 217 10.28 6.30 -14.80
N PRO A 218 10.92 7.27 -14.13
CA PRO A 218 10.23 8.42 -13.54
C PRO A 218 9.50 9.33 -14.54
N LYS A 219 9.77 9.16 -15.85
CA LYS A 219 9.11 9.89 -16.94
C LYS A 219 8.16 9.03 -17.77
N VAL A 220 8.10 7.73 -17.52
CA VAL A 220 7.15 6.84 -18.17
C VAL A 220 5.78 7.17 -17.57
N PRO A 221 4.75 7.51 -18.37
CA PRO A 221 3.42 7.76 -17.84
C PRO A 221 2.95 6.56 -17.01
N ASN A 222 2.26 6.80 -15.89
CA ASN A 222 1.74 5.73 -15.04
C ASN A 222 0.94 4.67 -15.83
N SER A 223 0.06 5.15 -16.71
CA SER A 223 -0.75 4.32 -17.62
C SER A 223 0.03 3.57 -18.69
N SER A 224 1.37 3.66 -18.71
CA SER A 224 2.26 2.98 -19.64
C SER A 224 3.27 2.08 -18.94
N VAL A 225 3.27 2.03 -17.61
CA VAL A 225 4.12 1.13 -16.84
C VAL A 225 3.53 -0.28 -16.92
N VAL A 226 4.33 -1.27 -17.34
CA VAL A 226 3.92 -2.67 -17.50
C VAL A 226 4.97 -3.60 -16.90
N VAL A 227 4.51 -4.77 -16.44
CA VAL A 227 5.39 -5.87 -16.04
C VAL A 227 6.00 -6.49 -17.31
N THR A 228 7.33 -6.53 -17.37
CA THR A 228 8.12 -7.07 -18.49
C THR A 228 8.78 -8.41 -18.15
N ASP A 229 9.06 -8.67 -16.86
CA ASP A 229 9.63 -9.93 -16.38
C ASP A 229 9.14 -10.24 -14.96
N LEU A 230 8.18 -11.16 -14.88
CA LEU A 230 7.55 -11.56 -13.62
C LEU A 230 8.52 -12.28 -12.67
N SER A 231 9.60 -12.90 -13.18
CA SER A 231 10.57 -13.61 -12.35
C SER A 231 11.41 -12.68 -11.47
N GLN A 232 11.53 -11.41 -11.89
CA GLN A 232 12.25 -10.37 -11.15
C GLN A 232 11.30 -9.48 -10.35
N TYR A 233 10.04 -9.43 -10.74
CA TYR A 233 9.07 -8.51 -10.18
C TYR A 233 8.72 -8.83 -8.71
N LEU A 234 8.99 -7.87 -7.82
CA LEU A 234 8.98 -8.08 -6.38
C LEU A 234 7.60 -8.00 -5.73
N TRP A 235 6.57 -7.57 -6.44
CA TRP A 235 5.27 -7.28 -5.82
C TRP A 235 4.27 -8.42 -5.97
N SER A 236 4.45 -9.24 -7.01
CA SER A 236 3.58 -10.36 -7.30
C SER A 236 3.76 -11.55 -6.34
N LEU A 237 2.65 -12.26 -6.16
CA LEU A 237 2.62 -13.59 -5.54
C LEU A 237 3.23 -14.66 -6.45
N LYS A 238 3.25 -14.41 -7.77
CA LYS A 238 3.70 -15.30 -8.83
C LYS A 238 5.05 -14.86 -9.38
N LYS A 239 5.88 -15.81 -9.80
CA LYS A 239 7.18 -15.54 -10.46
C LYS A 239 7.24 -16.07 -11.88
N SER A 240 6.15 -16.64 -12.39
CA SER A 240 6.01 -17.11 -13.76
C SER A 240 4.54 -17.12 -14.19
N GLY A 241 4.28 -17.13 -15.49
CA GLY A 241 2.92 -17.13 -16.03
C GLY A 241 2.31 -15.73 -16.07
N SER A 242 1.01 -15.65 -15.81
CA SER A 242 0.31 -14.39 -15.60
C SER A 242 0.49 -13.89 -14.16
N ASP A 243 0.41 -12.58 -13.98
CA ASP A 243 0.47 -11.92 -12.68
C ASP A 243 -0.80 -12.16 -11.81
N TYR A 244 -1.75 -12.96 -12.34
CA TYR A 244 -3.04 -13.38 -11.76
C TYR A 244 -3.39 -14.81 -12.18
#